data_AF-A0A7Y1W3M7-F1
#
_entry.id   AF-A0A7Y1W3M7-F1
#
_cell.length_a   1.000
_cell.length_b   1.000
_cell.length_c   1.000
_cell.angle_alpha   90.00
_cell.angle_beta   90.00
_cell.angle_gamma   90.00
#
_symmetry.space_group_name_H-M   'P 1'
#
loop_
_entity.id
_entity.type
_entity.pdbx_description
1 polymer ?
#
loop_
_entity_poly.entity_id
_entity_poly.type
_entity_poly.pdbx_seq_one_letter_code
_entity_poly.pdbx_strand_id
1 'polypeptide(L)' 'MARGKCPKCGQLVTELIIDAHIHGKVHPGRTFACVNFLCPNCSTVVGSQMDPAPMKRETVDLLLQQLKPTG' A
#
# COMPACT_ATOMS: atom_id res chain seq x y z
N MET A 1 7.43 -21.41 -0.49
CA MET A 1 7.18 -20.08 -1.08
C MET A 1 8.39 -19.19 -0.78
N ALA A 2 9.04 -18.63 -1.80
CA ALA A 2 10.21 -17.79 -1.59
C ALA A 2 9.77 -16.47 -0.93
N ARG A 3 10.19 -16.26 0.32
CA ARG A 3 9.84 -15.07 1.12
C ARG A 3 10.27 -13.81 0.37
N GLY A 4 9.33 -12.91 0.10
CA GLY A 4 9.59 -11.60 -0.49
C GLY A 4 9.75 -11.54 -2.02
N LYS A 5 9.58 -12.64 -2.77
CA LYS A 5 9.63 -12.60 -4.24
C LYS A 5 8.25 -12.30 -4.84
N CYS A 6 8.23 -11.52 -5.92
CA CYS A 6 7.02 -11.29 -6.71
C CYS A 6 6.53 -12.63 -7.31
N PRO A 7 5.24 -12.98 -7.18
CA PRO A 7 4.72 -14.24 -7.67
C PRO A 7 4.68 -14.33 -9.21
N LYS A 8 4.77 -13.20 -9.93
CA LYS A 8 4.72 -13.16 -11.40
C LYS A 8 6.11 -13.14 -12.04
N CYS A 9 7.02 -12.27 -11.61
CA CYS A 9 8.35 -12.16 -12.23
C CYS A 9 9.48 -12.82 -11.44
N GLY A 10 9.22 -13.32 -10.22
CA GLY A 10 10.23 -13.97 -9.38
C GLY A 10 11.30 -13.05 -8.81
N GLN A 11 11.28 -11.75 -9.13
CA GLN A 11 12.20 -10.75 -8.57
C GLN A 11 11.91 -10.52 -7.09
N LEU A 12 12.96 -10.23 -6.32
CA LEU A 12 12.83 -9.84 -4.92
C LEU A 12 12.14 -8.47 -4.85
N VAL A 13 11.10 -8.34 -4.04
CA VAL A 13 10.35 -7.10 -3.83
C VAL A 13 10.94 -6.40 -2.61
N THR A 14 11.84 -5.46 -2.85
CA THR A 14 12.47 -4.62 -1.80
C THR A 14 11.74 -3.30 -1.59
N GLU A 15 10.95 -2.88 -2.59
CA GLU A 15 10.11 -1.69 -2.57
C GLU A 15 8.80 -1.96 -3.32
N LEU A 16 7.80 -1.10 -3.12
CA LEU A 16 6.46 -1.23 -3.71
C LEU A 16 6.08 0.09 -4.39
N ILE A 17 5.50 0.00 -5.58
CA ILE A 17 4.78 1.13 -6.17
C ILE A 17 3.39 1.18 -5.52
N ILE A 18 3.01 2.35 -5.01
CA ILE A 18 1.72 2.57 -4.39
C ILE A 18 0.77 3.19 -5.44
N ASP A 19 -0.31 2.48 -5.77
CA ASP A 19 -1.38 2.99 -6.62
C ASP A 19 -2.65 3.23 -5.79
N ALA A 20 -2.95 4.50 -5.55
CA ALA A 20 -4.07 4.94 -4.72
C ALA A 20 -5.33 5.33 -5.51
N HIS A 21 -5.39 5.07 -6.82
CA HIS A 21 -6.50 5.51 -7.68
C HIS A 21 -7.57 4.42 -7.86
N ILE A 22 -7.64 3.46 -6.92
CA ILE A 22 -8.54 2.32 -7.01
C ILE A 22 -9.67 2.38 -5.99
N HIS A 23 -10.76 1.69 -6.33
CA HIS A 23 -11.97 1.64 -5.52
C HIS A 23 -12.39 0.21 -5.21
N GLY A 24 -12.57 -0.11 -3.93
CA GLY A 24 -13.11 -1.39 -3.47
C GLY A 24 -14.63 -1.35 -3.35
N LYS A 25 -15.30 -2.43 -3.75
CA LYS A 25 -16.76 -2.60 -3.59
C LYS A 25 -17.02 -3.80 -2.68
N VAL A 26 -17.67 -3.58 -1.54
CA VAL A 26 -18.03 -4.65 -0.59
C VAL A 26 -19.47 -5.13 -0.81
N HIS A 27 -20.37 -4.21 -1.12
CA HIS A 27 -21.78 -4.46 -1.45
C HIS A 27 -22.28 -3.45 -2.48
N PRO A 28 -23.41 -3.74 -3.17
CA PRO A 28 -24.06 -2.76 -4.03
C PRO A 28 -24.28 -1.44 -3.27
N GLY A 29 -23.75 -0.34 -3.81
CA GLY A 29 -23.89 1.00 -3.24
C GLY A 29 -22.84 1.43 -2.21
N ARG A 30 -21.89 0.58 -1.80
CA ARG A 30 -20.78 0.96 -0.91
C ARG A 30 -19.42 0.79 -1.58
N THR A 31 -18.79 1.92 -1.87
CA THR A 31 -17.46 2.00 -2.50
C THR A 31 -16.49 2.68 -1.54
N PHE A 32 -15.27 2.15 -1.43
CA PHE A 32 -14.22 2.69 -0.58
C PHE A 32 -12.99 3.02 -1.41
N ALA A 33 -12.23 4.04 -0.99
CA ALA A 33 -10.89 4.27 -1.50
C ALA A 33 -9.97 3.11 -1.06
N CYS A 34 -9.12 2.68 -1.97
CA CYS A 34 -8.18 1.60 -1.72
C CYS A 34 -6.80 1.98 -2.25
N VAL A 35 -5.78 1.26 -1.78
CA VAL A 35 -4.42 1.33 -2.28
C VAL A 35 -4.00 -0.05 -2.76
N ASN A 36 -3.36 -0.10 -3.92
CA ASN A 36 -2.67 -1.26 -4.44
C ASN A 36 -1.17 -1.12 -4.22
N PHE A 37 -0.55 -2.24 -3.87
CA PHE A 37 0.90 -2.38 -3.83
C PHE A 37 1.33 -3.18 -5.05
N LEU A 38 2.09 -2.54 -5.94
CA LEU A 38 2.54 -3.14 -7.19
C LEU A 38 4.03 -3.49 -7.09
N CYS A 39 4.41 -4.62 -7.70
CA CYS A 39 5.81 -4.96 -7.92
C CYS A 39 6.47 -3.92 -8.85
N PRO A 40 7.61 -3.33 -8.47
CA PRO A 40 8.25 -2.27 -9.26
C PRO A 40 8.76 -2.78 -10.62
N ASN A 41 9.07 -4.07 -10.73
CA ASN A 41 9.66 -4.64 -11.95
C ASN A 41 8.62 -5.03 -13.01
N CYS A 42 7.37 -5.32 -12.62
CA CYS A 42 6.37 -5.85 -13.57
C CYS A 42 4.95 -5.35 -13.33
N SER A 43 4.77 -4.39 -12.43
CA SER A 43 3.48 -3.77 -12.06
C SER A 43 2.39 -4.76 -11.61
N THR A 44 2.78 -5.98 -11.22
CA THR A 44 1.85 -6.97 -10.70
C THR A 44 1.38 -6.54 -9.32
N VAL A 45 0.07 -6.54 -9.09
CA VAL A 45 -0.50 -6.33 -7.76
C VAL A 45 -0.03 -7.45 -6.84
N VAL A 46 0.74 -7.11 -5.81
CA VAL A 46 1.22 -8.03 -4.78
C VAL A 46 0.45 -7.90 -3.47
N GLY A 47 -0.37 -6.87 -3.34
CA GLY A 47 -1.31 -6.69 -2.24
C GLY A 47 -2.24 -5.50 -2.49
N SER A 48 -3.35 -5.49 -1.79
CA SER A 48 -4.32 -4.40 -1.78
C SER A 48 -4.76 -4.15 -0.35
N GLN A 49 -4.95 -2.88 0.02
CA GLN A 49 -5.53 -2.49 1.30
C GLN A 49 -6.64 -1.47 1.07
N MET A 50 -7.68 -1.53 1.89
CA MET A 50 -8.64 -0.44 1.99
C MET A 50 -7.93 0.72 2.69
N ASP A 51 -8.00 1.92 2.12
CA ASP A 51 -7.43 3.10 2.76
C ASP A 51 -8.28 3.38 4.02
N PRO A 52 -7.71 3.30 5.25
CA PRO A 52 -8.47 3.39 6.48
C PRO A 52 -8.88 4.85 6.74
N ALA A 53 -9.82 5.36 5.93
CA ALA A 53 -10.20 6.77 5.89
C ALA A 53 -9.00 7.70 5.59
N PRO A 54 -9.21 8.92 5.05
CA PRO A 54 -8.10 9.83 4.80
C PRO A 54 -7.43 10.14 6.13
N MET A 55 -6.30 9.48 6.40
CA MET A 55 -5.46 9.79 7.54
C MET A 55 -5.03 11.23 7.31
N LYS A 56 -5.54 12.11 8.17
CA LYS A 56 -5.24 13.53 8.14
C LYS A 56 -3.72 13.69 8.07
N ARG A 57 -3.25 14.55 7.17
CA ARG A 57 -1.81 14.77 6.96
C ARG A 57 -1.12 15.13 8.28
N GLU A 58 -1.84 15.83 9.15
CA GLU A 58 -1.46 16.18 10.50
C GLU A 58 -1.16 14.94 11.36
N THR A 59 -1.92 13.86 11.22
CA THR A 59 -1.70 12.59 11.93
C THR A 59 -0.44 11.87 11.44
N VAL A 60 -0.19 11.90 10.13
CA VAL A 60 1.04 11.32 9.55
C VAL A 60 2.27 12.11 10.01
N ASP A 61 2.21 13.43 9.98
CA ASP A 61 3.31 14.31 10.39
C ASP A 61 3.65 14.14 11.88
N LEU A 62 2.63 14.03 12.75
CA LEU A 62 2.79 13.72 14.17
C LEU A 62 3.48 12.37 14.40
N LEU A 63 3.02 11.33 13.69
CA LEU A 63 3.60 10.00 13.79
C LEU A 63 5.09 10.01 13.39
N LEU A 64 5.42 10.67 12.27
CA LEU A 64 6.79 10.79 11.79
C LEU A 64 7.68 11.56 12.75
N GLN A 65 7.17 12.60 13.43
CA GLN A 65 7.93 13.30 14.47
C GLN A 65 8.23 12.43 15.68
N GLN A 66 7.27 11.62 16.13
CA GLN A 66 7.45 10.72 17.29
C GLN A 66 8.39 9.54 17.00
N LEU A 67 8.44 9.10 15.74
CA LEU A 67 9.28 7.97 15.31
C LEU A 67 10.70 8.39 14.88
N LYS A 68 11.03 9.69 14.91
CA LYS A 68 12.42 10.13 14.69
C LYS A 68 13.28 9.56 15.82
N PRO A 69 14.37 8.85 15.51
CA PRO A 69 15.27 8.36 16.54
C PRO A 69 15.85 9.58 17.28
N THR A 70 15.62 9.63 18.59
CA THR A 70 16.40 10.49 19.48
C THR A 70 17.83 10.01 19.41
N GLY A 71 18.68 10.81 18.73
CA GLY A 71 20.12 10.64 18.75
C GLY A 71 20.70 10.86 20.14
#